data_AF-A0A928C9A8-F1
#
_entry.id   AF-A0A928C9A8-F1
#
_cell.length_a   1.000
_cell.length_b   1.000
_cell.length_c   1.000
_cell.angle_alpha   90.00
_cell.angle_beta   90.00
_cell.angle_gamma   90.00
#
_symmetry.space_group_name_H-M   'P 1'
#
loop_
_entity.id
_entity.type
_entity.pdbx_description
1 polymer ?
#
loop_
_entity_poly.entity_id
_entity_poly.type
_entity_poly.pdbx_seq_one_letter_code
_entity_poly.pdbx_strand_id
1 'polypeptide(L)'
;MILRKFNDETIDNLDLKITNKSIDWNEYYEQYKNILCFLARNKESLGIRYMSFLFIFRHTVELFIKKQYLITENTHSLKELFEKTEGLPDDLLSQLDVLRCDGDGGDFRYITDKEDNHYFKDDILYILNPLKFFLNLVGIDIELPNEPKGRYEIHTSGLYAMGQMATDYDESVYLIIKGIIENEISINDVYMPLFYLIRHSMELSLKQNLLDAGEEYLDQKIIKKIKNEHSICKLFNCFDHIIDIALDNISEDDGTYEEFKKETIRLQGELEKIQKNVHDLDTNSYYYRFPTDRHGNPHNIKINTDVLKYILKVREKVDAYLIFAIPVLQQYGFLECDYE
;
A
#
# COMPACT_ATOMS: atom_id res chain seq x y z
N MET A 1 -6.55 -5.63 -11.87
CA MET A 1 -6.63 -4.44 -11.01
C MET A 1 -7.97 -4.45 -10.29
N ILE A 2 -7.96 -4.32 -8.96
CA ILE A 2 -9.01 -4.75 -8.01
C ILE A 2 -10.44 -4.40 -8.43
N LEU A 3 -10.66 -3.23 -8.99
CA LEU A 3 -11.98 -2.58 -8.93
C LEU A 3 -12.92 -2.98 -10.06
N ARG A 4 -12.49 -3.86 -10.97
CA ARG A 4 -13.46 -4.62 -11.79
C ARG A 4 -14.26 -5.65 -10.98
N LYS A 5 -13.93 -5.87 -9.70
CA LYS A 5 -14.54 -6.90 -8.85
C LYS A 5 -15.65 -6.37 -7.92
N PHE A 6 -15.77 -5.05 -7.69
CA PHE A 6 -16.85 -4.44 -6.90
C PHE A 6 -17.49 -3.33 -7.73
N ASN A 7 -18.81 -3.34 -7.89
CA ASN A 7 -19.53 -2.26 -8.58
C ASN A 7 -19.93 -1.13 -7.59
N ASP A 8 -20.26 0.05 -8.13
CA ASP A 8 -20.71 1.22 -7.35
C ASP A 8 -21.83 0.86 -6.34
N GLU A 9 -22.78 0.00 -6.74
CA GLU A 9 -23.89 -0.46 -5.87
C GLU A 9 -23.39 -1.26 -4.66
N THR A 10 -22.39 -2.13 -4.86
CA THR A 10 -21.76 -2.89 -3.77
C THR A 10 -21.10 -1.93 -2.79
N ILE A 11 -20.36 -0.94 -3.28
CA ILE A 11 -19.64 0.03 -2.44
C ILE A 11 -20.62 0.91 -1.66
N ASP A 12 -21.72 1.35 -2.28
CA ASP A 12 -22.74 2.16 -1.63
C ASP A 12 -23.40 1.43 -0.46
N ASN A 13 -23.65 0.14 -0.63
CA ASN A 13 -24.30 -0.72 0.36
C ASN A 13 -23.36 -1.18 1.50
N LEU A 14 -22.06 -0.88 1.45
CA LEU A 14 -21.15 -1.18 2.56
C LEU A 14 -21.54 -0.39 3.81
N ASP A 15 -21.86 -1.05 4.93
CA ASP A 15 -22.04 -0.39 6.23
C ASP A 15 -20.68 -0.10 6.88
N LEU A 16 -19.96 0.89 6.36
CA LEU A 16 -18.61 1.28 6.82
C LEU A 16 -18.63 2.19 8.06
N LYS A 17 -19.56 2.02 9.00
CA LYS A 17 -19.63 2.86 10.21
C LYS A 17 -18.43 2.61 11.12
N ILE A 18 -17.42 3.49 11.01
CA ILE A 18 -16.25 3.52 11.89
C ILE A 18 -16.59 4.31 13.15
N THR A 19 -16.42 3.67 14.28
CA THR A 19 -16.51 4.26 15.61
C THR A 19 -15.13 4.79 15.97
N ASN A 20 -14.96 6.10 15.88
CA ASN A 20 -13.73 6.77 16.32
C ASN A 20 -13.59 6.64 17.85
N LYS A 21 -12.84 5.63 18.30
CA LYS A 21 -12.45 5.44 19.71
C LYS A 21 -11.16 6.20 20.01
N SER A 22 -10.84 6.40 21.29
CA SER A 22 -9.48 6.81 21.68
C SER A 22 -8.53 5.70 21.27
N ILE A 23 -7.50 6.04 20.50
CA ILE A 23 -6.63 5.05 19.87
C ILE A 23 -5.28 5.03 20.60
N ASP A 24 -4.86 3.85 21.03
CA ASP A 24 -3.61 3.62 21.74
C ASP A 24 -2.82 2.47 21.09
N TRP A 25 -1.67 2.12 21.65
CA TRP A 25 -0.84 1.03 21.14
C TRP A 25 -1.56 -0.32 21.10
N ASN A 26 -2.50 -0.59 22.01
CA ASN A 26 -3.26 -1.83 22.01
C ASN A 26 -4.21 -1.87 20.84
N GLU A 27 -4.97 -0.80 20.61
CA GLU A 27 -5.92 -0.70 19.50
C GLU A 27 -5.21 -0.84 18.15
N TYR A 28 -4.07 -0.17 17.93
CA TYR A 28 -3.26 -0.37 16.71
C TYR A 28 -2.83 -1.81 16.53
N TYR A 29 -2.26 -2.40 17.58
CA TYR A 29 -1.82 -3.78 17.54
C TYR A 29 -2.97 -4.74 17.20
N GLU A 30 -4.12 -4.59 17.87
CA GLU A 30 -5.29 -5.43 17.64
C GLU A 30 -5.78 -5.31 16.19
N GLN A 31 -5.84 -4.11 15.62
CA GLN A 31 -6.28 -3.95 14.24
C GLN A 31 -5.32 -4.60 13.23
N TYR A 32 -4.01 -4.40 13.37
CA TYR A 32 -3.03 -5.03 12.49
C TYR A 32 -2.98 -6.56 12.67
N LYS A 33 -3.10 -7.04 13.91
CA LYS A 33 -3.20 -8.46 14.25
C LYS A 33 -4.44 -9.10 13.62
N ASN A 34 -5.59 -8.42 13.65
CA ASN A 34 -6.81 -8.92 13.04
C ASN A 34 -6.67 -9.07 11.52
N ILE A 35 -6.07 -8.09 10.84
CA ILE A 35 -5.73 -8.23 9.42
C ILE A 35 -4.74 -9.38 9.21
N LEU A 36 -3.65 -9.47 9.99
CA LEU A 36 -2.67 -10.54 9.84
C LEU A 36 -3.34 -11.92 9.91
N CYS A 37 -4.17 -12.16 10.91
CA CYS A 37 -4.90 -13.41 11.09
C CYS A 37 -5.88 -13.68 9.93
N PHE A 38 -6.63 -12.66 9.51
CA PHE A 38 -7.57 -12.77 8.39
C PHE A 38 -6.84 -13.13 7.09
N LEU A 39 -5.74 -12.44 6.79
CA LEU A 39 -4.92 -12.71 5.62
C LEU A 39 -4.22 -14.09 5.72
N ALA A 40 -3.76 -14.50 6.89
CA ALA A 40 -3.11 -15.79 7.10
C ALA A 40 -4.04 -16.99 6.84
N ARG A 41 -5.33 -16.86 7.17
CA ARG A 41 -6.37 -17.87 6.89
C ARG A 41 -6.70 -17.98 5.40
N ASN A 42 -6.65 -16.86 4.67
CA ASN A 42 -6.93 -16.76 3.24
C ASN A 42 -5.73 -17.19 2.36
N LYS A 43 -5.23 -18.41 2.58
CA LYS A 43 -3.95 -18.91 2.04
C LYS A 43 -3.88 -19.08 0.52
N GLU A 44 -5.00 -19.05 -0.20
CA GLU A 44 -5.04 -19.36 -1.64
C GLU A 44 -4.40 -18.27 -2.51
N SER A 45 -4.15 -17.11 -1.93
CA SER A 45 -3.69 -15.90 -2.63
C SER A 45 -2.42 -15.31 -2.03
N LEU A 46 -1.73 -15.98 -1.08
CA LEU A 46 -0.59 -15.36 -0.40
C LEU A 46 0.54 -14.98 -1.37
N GLY A 47 0.83 -15.83 -2.35
CA GLY A 47 1.88 -15.59 -3.34
C GLY A 47 1.63 -14.41 -4.28
N ILE A 48 0.38 -13.94 -4.43
CA ILE A 48 0.05 -12.74 -5.23
C ILE A 48 -0.06 -11.47 -4.38
N ARG A 49 0.02 -11.59 -3.04
CA ARG A 49 -0.16 -10.48 -2.08
C ARG A 49 0.88 -10.50 -0.95
N TYR A 50 2.07 -10.98 -1.27
CA TYR A 50 3.05 -11.35 -0.27
C TYR A 50 3.77 -10.14 0.33
N MET A 51 4.00 -9.08 -0.42
CA MET A 51 4.61 -7.84 0.07
C MET A 51 3.70 -7.15 1.07
N SER A 52 2.42 -7.02 0.74
CA SER A 52 1.44 -6.47 1.67
C SER A 52 1.27 -7.35 2.91
N PHE A 53 1.28 -8.69 2.74
CA PHE A 53 1.26 -9.61 3.88
C PHE A 53 2.50 -9.46 4.78
N LEU A 54 3.70 -9.45 4.22
CA LEU A 54 4.96 -9.30 4.97
C LEU A 54 5.05 -7.94 5.65
N PHE A 55 4.59 -6.87 5.00
CA PHE A 55 4.43 -5.57 5.62
C PHE A 55 3.52 -5.65 6.86
N ILE A 56 2.31 -6.21 6.72
CA ILE A 56 1.36 -6.36 7.83
C ILE A 56 1.96 -7.22 8.94
N PHE A 57 2.61 -8.34 8.60
CA PHE A 57 3.22 -9.23 9.57
C PHE A 57 4.33 -8.52 10.35
N ARG A 58 5.30 -7.93 9.64
CA ARG A 58 6.39 -7.16 10.25
C ARG A 58 5.88 -6.03 11.14
N HIS A 59 4.91 -5.26 10.65
CA HIS A 59 4.34 -4.13 11.38
C HIS A 59 3.56 -4.59 12.63
N THR A 60 2.88 -5.73 12.56
CA THR A 60 2.21 -6.34 13.73
C THR A 60 3.22 -6.73 14.81
N VAL A 61 4.37 -7.29 14.41
CA VAL A 61 5.49 -7.60 15.32
C VAL A 61 6.04 -6.31 15.94
N GLU A 62 6.27 -5.27 15.14
CA GLU A 62 6.73 -3.97 15.64
C GLU A 62 5.78 -3.38 16.69
N LEU A 63 4.48 -3.38 16.40
CA LEU A 63 3.45 -2.92 17.32
C LEU A 63 3.37 -3.77 18.59
N PHE A 64 3.53 -5.09 18.48
CA PHE A 64 3.56 -6.00 19.64
C PHE A 64 4.67 -5.64 20.62
N ILE A 65 5.88 -5.38 20.12
CA ILE A 65 7.02 -5.02 20.97
C ILE A 65 6.77 -3.62 21.56
N LYS A 66 6.44 -2.64 20.72
CA LYS A 66 6.25 -1.25 21.16
C LYS A 66 5.14 -1.12 22.20
N LYS A 67 4.03 -1.86 22.07
CA LYS A 67 2.95 -1.85 23.07
C LYS A 67 3.37 -2.48 24.39
N GLN A 68 4.13 -3.57 24.35
CA GLN A 68 4.44 -4.38 25.54
C GLN A 68 5.44 -3.65 26.45
N TYR A 69 6.31 -2.83 25.86
CA TYR A 69 7.40 -2.16 26.57
C TYR A 69 7.32 -0.64 26.51
N LEU A 70 6.18 -0.09 26.05
CA LEU A 70 5.91 1.34 25.89
C LEU A 70 7.09 2.09 25.22
N ILE A 71 7.72 1.44 24.25
CA ILE A 71 8.85 2.02 23.53
C ILE A 71 8.29 3.11 22.61
N THR A 72 8.43 4.36 23.04
CA THR A 72 8.08 5.56 22.26
C THR A 72 9.22 6.00 21.34
N GLU A 73 10.31 5.24 21.29
CA GLU A 73 11.43 5.54 20.41
C GLU A 73 11.01 5.49 18.94
N ASN A 74 11.58 6.43 18.18
CA ASN A 74 11.40 6.52 16.74
C ASN A 74 12.35 5.56 15.98
N THR A 75 12.59 4.36 16.54
CA THR A 75 13.23 3.27 15.80
C THR A 75 12.17 2.35 15.20
N HIS A 76 12.44 1.87 14.00
CA HIS A 76 11.63 0.87 13.32
C HIS A 76 12.35 -0.46 13.21
N SER A 77 13.65 -0.55 13.58
CA SER A 77 14.42 -1.79 13.52
C SER A 77 13.88 -2.78 14.56
N LEU A 78 13.41 -3.94 14.10
CA LEU A 78 12.92 -4.98 15.02
C LEU A 78 14.05 -5.47 15.91
N LYS A 79 15.28 -5.54 15.40
CA LYS A 79 16.44 -5.92 16.19
C LYS A 79 16.74 -4.95 17.32
N GLU A 80 16.78 -3.65 17.03
CA GLU A 80 16.99 -2.64 18.08
C GLU A 80 15.86 -2.68 19.11
N LEU A 81 14.62 -2.88 18.66
CA LEU A 81 13.48 -3.04 19.56
C LEU A 81 13.64 -4.28 20.45
N PHE A 82 14.05 -5.42 19.89
CA PHE A 82 14.27 -6.67 20.64
C PHE A 82 15.41 -6.56 21.64
N GLU A 83 16.55 -5.98 21.25
CA GLU A 83 17.71 -5.80 22.15
C GLU A 83 17.39 -4.94 23.37
N LYS A 84 16.41 -4.03 23.24
CA LYS A 84 15.94 -3.14 24.33
C LYS A 84 14.82 -3.75 25.17
N THR A 85 14.38 -4.95 24.83
CA THR A 85 13.16 -5.52 25.35
C THR A 85 13.45 -6.77 26.20
N GLU A 86 13.09 -6.73 27.47
CA GLU A 86 13.30 -7.86 28.39
C GLU A 86 12.19 -8.93 28.30
N GLY A 87 12.54 -10.20 28.49
CA GLY A 87 11.56 -11.30 28.60
C GLY A 87 11.05 -11.87 27.27
N LEU A 88 11.68 -11.52 26.16
CA LEU A 88 11.45 -12.16 24.86
C LEU A 88 12.29 -13.44 24.72
N PRO A 89 11.84 -14.42 23.90
CA PRO A 89 12.63 -15.62 23.62
C PRO A 89 13.99 -15.27 22.98
N ASP A 90 15.06 -15.93 23.43
CA ASP A 90 16.42 -15.71 22.91
C ASP A 90 16.54 -15.98 21.40
N ASP A 91 15.72 -16.88 20.86
CA ASP A 91 15.72 -17.25 19.44
C ASP A 91 14.78 -16.40 18.58
N LEU A 92 14.03 -15.46 19.16
CA LEU A 92 13.01 -14.65 18.48
C LEU A 92 13.52 -14.00 17.18
N LEU A 93 14.71 -13.40 17.23
CA LEU A 93 15.35 -12.77 16.06
C LEU A 93 15.56 -13.78 14.93
N SER A 94 16.11 -14.95 15.25
CA SER A 94 16.37 -16.00 14.25
C SER A 94 15.08 -16.62 13.70
N GLN A 95 14.02 -16.71 14.52
CA GLN A 95 12.71 -17.21 14.11
C GLN A 95 11.98 -16.23 13.20
N LEU A 96 12.29 -14.93 13.29
CA LEU A 96 11.63 -13.86 12.53
C LEU A 96 12.53 -13.22 11.47
N ASP A 97 13.68 -13.81 11.14
CA ASP A 97 14.65 -13.24 10.19
C ASP A 97 14.06 -12.95 8.80
N VAL A 98 13.03 -13.70 8.40
CA VAL A 98 12.24 -13.44 7.17
C VAL A 98 11.64 -12.03 7.12
N LEU A 99 11.47 -11.37 8.26
CA LEU A 99 10.96 -10.01 8.42
C LEU A 99 12.06 -8.94 8.35
N ARG A 100 13.30 -9.34 8.03
CA ARG A 100 14.47 -8.48 7.83
C ARG A 100 14.66 -7.51 9.00
N CYS A 101 14.89 -8.09 10.18
CA CYS A 101 14.81 -7.41 11.46
C CYS A 101 15.75 -6.20 11.63
N ASP A 102 16.84 -6.10 10.86
CA ASP A 102 17.76 -4.96 10.89
C ASP A 102 17.20 -3.70 10.19
N GLY A 103 16.24 -3.85 9.26
CA GLY A 103 15.70 -2.74 8.45
C GLY A 103 14.50 -2.02 9.07
N ASP A 104 14.03 -0.96 8.40
CA ASP A 104 12.86 -0.14 8.81
C ASP A 104 11.51 -0.59 8.18
N GLY A 105 11.53 -1.74 7.50
CA GLY A 105 10.39 -2.29 6.78
C GLY A 105 10.12 -1.64 5.43
N GLY A 106 11.04 -0.82 4.91
CA GLY A 106 10.97 -0.22 3.58
C GLY A 106 11.00 -1.25 2.45
N ASP A 107 11.64 -2.39 2.69
CA ASP A 107 11.75 -3.55 1.81
C ASP A 107 10.41 -4.18 1.43
N PHE A 108 9.45 -4.21 2.36
CA PHE A 108 8.10 -4.70 2.05
C PHE A 108 7.19 -3.62 1.45
N ARG A 109 7.65 -2.36 1.40
CA ARG A 109 6.89 -1.21 0.89
C ARG A 109 7.36 -0.71 -0.47
N TYR A 110 8.63 -0.94 -0.82
CA TYR A 110 9.25 -0.43 -2.03
C TYR A 110 10.19 -1.47 -2.63
N ILE A 111 10.51 -1.32 -3.90
CA ILE A 111 11.37 -2.27 -4.65
C ILE A 111 12.85 -2.00 -4.40
N THR A 112 13.22 -0.73 -4.30
CA THR A 112 14.60 -0.30 -4.09
C THR A 112 14.74 0.53 -2.82
N ASP A 113 15.95 0.52 -2.27
CA ASP A 113 16.35 1.42 -1.20
C ASP A 113 16.58 2.85 -1.71
N LYS A 114 17.01 3.76 -0.81
CA LYS A 114 17.28 5.16 -1.16
C LYS A 114 18.47 5.35 -2.11
N GLU A 115 19.30 4.32 -2.25
CA GLU A 115 20.47 4.25 -3.12
C GLU A 115 20.17 3.53 -4.44
N ASP A 116 18.89 3.18 -4.66
CA ASP A 116 18.37 2.46 -5.82
C ASP A 116 18.82 0.99 -5.93
N ASN A 117 19.26 0.40 -4.82
CA ASN A 117 19.53 -1.04 -4.76
C ASN A 117 18.23 -1.82 -4.56
N HIS A 118 17.99 -2.83 -5.39
CA HIS A 118 16.86 -3.75 -5.19
C HIS A 118 16.97 -4.48 -3.84
N TYR A 119 15.87 -4.48 -3.09
CA TYR A 119 15.80 -5.17 -1.80
C TYR A 119 15.87 -6.69 -1.94
N PHE A 120 15.24 -7.25 -2.97
CA PHE A 120 15.18 -8.70 -3.22
C PHE A 120 15.89 -9.03 -4.52
N LYS A 121 16.60 -10.16 -4.53
CA LYS A 121 17.36 -10.64 -5.70
C LYS A 121 17.14 -12.14 -5.89
N ASP A 122 15.93 -12.49 -6.33
CA ASP A 122 15.48 -13.88 -6.53
C ASP A 122 15.49 -14.74 -5.24
N ASP A 123 15.19 -14.11 -4.11
CA ASP A 123 15.08 -14.77 -2.82
C ASP A 123 13.83 -15.66 -2.73
N ILE A 124 13.94 -16.77 -2.00
CA ILE A 124 12.81 -17.60 -1.58
C ILE A 124 12.57 -17.40 -0.09
N LEU A 125 11.41 -16.87 0.28
CA LEU A 125 11.04 -16.61 1.67
C LEU A 125 10.08 -17.68 2.18
N TYR A 126 10.41 -18.29 3.32
CA TYR A 126 9.60 -19.31 3.98
C TYR A 126 8.90 -18.70 5.21
N ILE A 127 7.61 -18.37 5.10
CA ILE A 127 6.93 -17.60 6.16
C ILE A 127 6.20 -18.47 7.19
N LEU A 128 5.84 -19.71 6.84
CA LEU A 128 4.94 -20.51 7.68
C LEU A 128 5.44 -20.68 9.13
N ASN A 129 6.73 -21.02 9.29
CA ASN A 129 7.31 -21.23 10.61
C ASN A 129 7.47 -19.93 11.40
N PRO A 130 8.03 -18.84 10.84
CA PRO A 130 8.04 -17.52 11.48
C PRO A 130 6.64 -17.06 11.93
N LEU A 131 5.63 -17.24 11.07
CA LEU A 131 4.24 -16.87 11.36
C LEU A 131 3.68 -17.70 12.52
N LYS A 132 3.81 -19.03 12.47
CA LYS A 132 3.37 -19.93 13.56
C LYS A 132 4.05 -19.57 14.87
N PHE A 133 5.36 -19.33 14.82
CA PHE A 133 6.14 -18.95 15.99
C PHE A 133 5.58 -17.66 16.62
N PHE A 134 5.39 -16.61 15.81
CA PHE A 134 4.84 -15.35 16.31
C PHE A 134 3.43 -15.51 16.88
N LEU A 135 2.54 -16.20 16.17
CA LEU A 135 1.15 -16.39 16.61
C LEU A 135 1.09 -17.17 17.93
N ASN A 136 1.91 -18.20 18.10
CA ASN A 136 2.05 -18.93 19.35
C ASN A 136 2.57 -18.03 20.48
N LEU A 137 3.59 -17.21 20.21
CA LEU A 137 4.15 -16.25 21.17
C LEU A 137 3.08 -15.29 21.70
N VAL A 138 2.18 -14.83 20.83
CA VAL A 138 1.10 -13.89 21.21
C VAL A 138 -0.20 -14.60 21.62
N GLY A 139 -0.19 -15.92 21.77
CA GLY A 139 -1.33 -16.71 22.24
C GLY A 139 -2.51 -16.77 21.27
N ILE A 140 -2.25 -16.66 19.96
CA ILE A 140 -3.27 -16.75 18.92
C ILE A 140 -3.29 -18.16 18.36
N ASP A 141 -4.43 -18.84 18.51
CA ASP A 141 -4.68 -20.12 17.87
C ASP A 141 -5.41 -19.90 16.54
N ILE A 142 -4.69 -20.08 15.44
CA ILE A 142 -5.29 -20.21 14.11
C ILE A 142 -4.79 -21.48 13.43
N GLU A 143 -5.71 -22.16 12.77
CA GLU A 143 -5.40 -23.38 12.03
C GLU A 143 -4.55 -23.04 10.79
N LEU A 144 -3.25 -23.27 10.90
CA LEU A 144 -2.28 -23.17 9.81
C LEU A 144 -1.87 -24.56 9.35
N PRO A 145 -1.60 -24.78 8.05
CA PRO A 145 -1.23 -26.10 7.55
C PRO A 145 0.04 -26.63 8.21
N ASN A 146 0.13 -27.96 8.38
CA ASN A 146 1.29 -28.61 8.98
C ASN A 146 2.52 -28.61 8.06
N GLU A 147 2.34 -28.58 6.73
CA GLU A 147 3.43 -28.55 5.75
C GLU A 147 3.44 -27.25 4.93
N PRO A 148 4.62 -26.71 4.59
CA PRO A 148 4.78 -25.44 3.86
C PRO A 148 4.36 -25.45 2.38
N LYS A 149 3.93 -26.58 1.81
CA LYS A 149 3.82 -26.80 0.36
C LYS A 149 3.15 -25.64 -0.41
N GLY A 150 3.98 -24.92 -1.18
CA GLY A 150 3.63 -24.03 -2.29
C GLY A 150 2.84 -22.76 -1.97
N ARG A 151 2.34 -22.57 -0.74
CA ARG A 151 1.49 -21.42 -0.37
C ARG A 151 2.12 -20.43 0.61
N TYR A 152 3.17 -20.83 1.33
CA TYR A 152 3.94 -19.97 2.25
C TYR A 152 5.41 -19.85 1.83
N GLU A 153 5.71 -20.29 0.61
CA GLU A 153 6.97 -20.13 -0.09
C GLU A 153 6.77 -18.98 -1.08
N ILE A 154 7.46 -17.87 -0.84
CA ILE A 154 7.39 -16.71 -1.72
C ILE A 154 8.63 -16.70 -2.58
N HIS A 155 8.41 -16.72 -3.89
CA HIS A 155 9.44 -16.42 -4.86
C HIS A 155 9.42 -14.92 -5.12
N THR A 156 10.45 -14.22 -4.68
CA THR A 156 10.59 -12.77 -4.95
C THR A 156 11.10 -12.49 -6.37
N SER A 157 11.51 -13.54 -7.09
CA SER A 157 11.83 -13.51 -8.50
C SER A 157 10.62 -13.05 -9.31
N GLY A 158 10.71 -11.87 -9.93
CA GLY A 158 9.59 -11.30 -10.69
C GLY A 158 9.13 -9.93 -10.22
N LEU A 159 9.53 -9.48 -9.03
CA LEU A 159 9.16 -8.16 -8.52
C LEU A 159 10.18 -7.10 -8.94
N TYR A 160 9.94 -6.53 -10.12
CA TYR A 160 10.83 -5.56 -10.76
C TYR A 160 10.18 -4.18 -10.91
N ALA A 161 8.86 -4.08 -10.84
CA ALA A 161 8.11 -2.86 -11.10
C ALA A 161 7.14 -2.50 -9.96
N MET A 162 7.09 -1.22 -9.58
CA MET A 162 6.24 -0.72 -8.49
C MET A 162 4.76 -1.03 -8.76
N GLY A 163 4.35 -1.10 -10.03
CA GLY A 163 3.00 -1.50 -10.43
C GLY A 163 2.64 -2.95 -10.04
N GLN A 164 3.62 -3.86 -10.01
CA GLN A 164 3.40 -5.23 -9.52
C GLN A 164 3.16 -5.22 -8.00
N MET A 165 3.97 -4.45 -7.26
CA MET A 165 3.79 -4.28 -5.81
C MET A 165 2.48 -3.54 -5.50
N ALA A 166 2.05 -2.57 -6.32
CA ALA A 166 0.74 -1.96 -6.19
C ALA A 166 -0.38 -3.01 -6.32
N THR A 167 -0.27 -3.90 -7.32
CA THR A 167 -1.22 -5.02 -7.54
C THR A 167 -1.24 -6.02 -6.37
N ASP A 168 -0.11 -6.22 -5.70
CA ASP A 168 -0.02 -7.06 -4.49
C ASP A 168 -0.83 -6.47 -3.33
N TYR A 169 -0.56 -5.21 -2.98
CA TYR A 169 -1.29 -4.48 -1.95
C TYR A 169 -2.78 -4.44 -2.23
N ASP A 170 -3.08 -4.32 -3.50
CA ASP A 170 -4.42 -4.31 -4.03
C ASP A 170 -5.20 -5.59 -3.78
N GLU A 171 -4.62 -6.75 -4.05
CA GLU A 171 -5.29 -8.02 -3.78
C GLU A 171 -5.52 -8.22 -2.27
N SER A 172 -4.66 -7.68 -1.40
CA SER A 172 -4.94 -7.64 0.04
C SER A 172 -6.13 -6.73 0.38
N VAL A 173 -6.20 -5.51 -0.17
CA VAL A 173 -7.36 -4.60 0.01
C VAL A 173 -8.65 -5.28 -0.46
N TYR A 174 -8.63 -5.91 -1.64
CA TYR A 174 -9.77 -6.65 -2.19
C TYR A 174 -10.31 -7.69 -1.19
N LEU A 175 -9.44 -8.53 -0.66
CA LEU A 175 -9.82 -9.59 0.27
C LEU A 175 -10.37 -9.02 1.58
N ILE A 176 -9.79 -7.93 2.09
CA ILE A 176 -10.27 -7.28 3.32
C ILE A 176 -11.68 -6.72 3.10
N ILE A 177 -11.90 -5.99 2.01
CA ILE A 177 -13.23 -5.45 1.68
C ILE A 177 -14.25 -6.57 1.47
N LYS A 178 -13.86 -7.65 0.78
CA LYS A 178 -14.71 -8.84 0.62
C LYS A 178 -15.09 -9.45 1.97
N GLY A 179 -14.12 -9.63 2.88
CA GLY A 179 -14.37 -10.13 4.23
C GLY A 179 -15.28 -9.22 5.05
N ILE A 180 -15.22 -7.90 4.84
CA ILE A 180 -16.16 -6.94 5.45
C ILE A 180 -17.57 -7.12 4.89
N ILE A 181 -17.73 -7.25 3.57
CA ILE A 181 -19.02 -7.51 2.91
C ILE A 181 -19.65 -8.81 3.41
N GLU A 182 -18.83 -9.85 3.54
CA GLU A 182 -19.23 -11.18 3.96
C GLU A 182 -19.39 -11.31 5.49
N ASN A 183 -19.16 -10.22 6.25
CA ASN A 183 -19.18 -10.16 7.72
C ASN A 183 -18.20 -11.12 8.40
N GLU A 184 -17.11 -11.50 7.73
CA GLU A 184 -16.02 -12.29 8.32
C GLU A 184 -15.12 -11.45 9.24
N ILE A 185 -15.01 -10.15 8.95
CA ILE A 185 -14.28 -9.16 9.74
C ILE A 185 -15.05 -7.84 9.80
N SER A 186 -14.97 -7.13 10.91
CA SER A 186 -15.60 -5.81 11.06
C SER A 186 -14.66 -4.71 10.59
N ILE A 187 -15.18 -3.70 9.88
CA ILE A 187 -14.41 -2.51 9.52
C ILE A 187 -13.82 -1.82 10.75
N ASN A 188 -14.52 -1.84 11.90
CA ASN A 188 -14.05 -1.23 13.15
C ASN A 188 -12.81 -1.90 13.72
N ASP A 189 -12.53 -3.13 13.28
CA ASP A 189 -11.41 -3.93 13.77
C ASP A 189 -10.21 -3.87 12.83
N VAL A 190 -10.31 -3.19 11.68
CA VAL A 190 -9.30 -3.27 10.61
C VAL A 190 -9.08 -1.98 9.81
N TYR A 191 -9.78 -0.89 10.14
CA TYR A 191 -9.77 0.31 9.30
C TYR A 191 -8.37 0.93 9.18
N MET A 192 -7.57 0.99 10.25
CA MET A 192 -6.23 1.58 10.20
C MET A 192 -5.30 0.94 9.17
N PRO A 193 -5.02 -0.37 9.24
CA PRO A 193 -4.21 -1.03 8.22
C PRO A 193 -4.87 -0.98 6.84
N LEU A 194 -6.20 -1.06 6.72
CA LEU A 194 -6.90 -0.93 5.44
C LEU A 194 -6.64 0.43 4.77
N PHE A 195 -6.75 1.53 5.52
CA PHE A 195 -6.45 2.88 5.03
C PHE A 195 -4.99 3.00 4.58
N TYR A 196 -4.05 2.46 5.36
CA TYR A 196 -2.64 2.45 4.97
C TYR A 196 -2.42 1.67 3.67
N LEU A 197 -2.96 0.46 3.54
CA LEU A 197 -2.79 -0.39 2.35
C LEU A 197 -3.33 0.30 1.08
N ILE A 198 -4.53 0.89 1.15
CA ILE A 198 -5.15 1.63 0.05
C ILE A 198 -4.26 2.83 -0.35
N ARG A 199 -3.86 3.62 0.64
CA ARG A 199 -3.02 4.80 0.43
C ARG A 199 -1.68 4.40 -0.19
N HIS A 200 -1.07 3.32 0.28
CA HIS A 200 0.23 2.86 -0.19
C HIS A 200 0.15 2.31 -1.62
N SER A 201 -0.89 1.55 -1.97
CA SER A 201 -1.05 1.07 -3.34
C SER A 201 -1.27 2.20 -4.34
N MET A 202 -2.02 3.25 -3.96
CA MET A 202 -2.17 4.46 -4.77
C MET A 202 -0.83 5.16 -5.02
N GLU A 203 0.03 5.30 -4.00
CA GLU A 203 1.38 5.87 -4.18
C GLU A 203 2.18 5.04 -5.20
N LEU A 204 2.22 3.72 -5.05
CA LEU A 204 2.99 2.83 -5.91
C LEU A 204 2.49 2.85 -7.36
N SER A 205 1.17 2.83 -7.58
CA SER A 205 0.58 2.95 -8.92
C SER A 205 0.98 4.27 -9.57
N LEU A 206 0.86 5.40 -8.86
CA LEU A 206 1.23 6.70 -9.40
C LEU A 206 2.72 6.79 -9.73
N LYS A 207 3.58 6.30 -8.85
CA LYS A 207 5.02 6.25 -9.12
C LYS A 207 5.34 5.43 -10.35
N GLN A 208 4.75 4.24 -10.48
CA GLN A 208 4.97 3.40 -11.65
C GLN A 208 4.56 4.14 -12.93
N ASN A 209 3.35 4.70 -12.96
CA ASN A 209 2.84 5.39 -14.14
C ASN A 209 3.74 6.59 -14.50
N LEU A 210 4.16 7.39 -13.52
CA LEU A 210 5.09 8.51 -13.74
C LEU A 210 6.46 8.06 -14.25
N LEU A 211 6.95 6.90 -13.81
CA LEU A 211 8.21 6.32 -14.29
C LEU A 211 8.06 5.74 -15.71
N ASP A 212 6.92 5.13 -16.03
CA ASP A 212 6.59 4.64 -17.37
C ASP A 212 6.42 5.81 -18.37
N ALA A 213 5.99 6.97 -17.90
CA ALA A 213 6.04 8.22 -18.66
C ALA A 213 7.47 8.73 -18.90
N GLY A 214 8.50 8.13 -18.29
CA GLY A 214 9.68 8.89 -17.92
C GLY A 214 11.03 8.19 -17.87
N GLU A 215 11.26 7.06 -18.54
CA GLU A 215 12.65 6.61 -18.76
C GLU A 215 13.35 7.38 -19.89
N GLU A 216 12.60 7.85 -20.90
CA GLU A 216 13.16 8.60 -22.04
C GLU A 216 12.94 10.14 -21.94
N TYR A 217 12.06 10.60 -21.04
CA TYR A 217 11.57 11.99 -21.00
C TYR A 217 11.90 12.75 -19.71
N LEU A 218 12.17 12.04 -18.60
CA LEU A 218 12.45 12.65 -17.30
C LEU A 218 13.94 12.58 -17.02
N ASP A 219 14.53 13.72 -16.64
CA ASP A 219 15.91 13.70 -16.16
C ASP A 219 16.04 12.81 -14.90
N GLN A 220 17.23 12.28 -14.66
CA GLN A 220 17.52 11.40 -13.51
C GLN A 220 17.17 12.06 -12.15
N LYS A 221 17.17 13.39 -12.06
CA LYS A 221 16.82 14.12 -10.85
C LYS A 221 15.30 14.14 -10.64
N ILE A 222 14.49 14.21 -11.69
CA ILE A 222 13.04 14.06 -11.63
C ILE A 222 12.67 12.62 -11.28
N ILE A 223 13.28 11.63 -11.93
CA ILE A 223 13.10 10.20 -11.58
C ILE A 223 13.38 9.98 -10.09
N LYS A 224 14.52 10.49 -9.59
CA LYS A 224 14.86 10.39 -8.17
C LYS A 224 13.85 11.12 -7.27
N LYS A 225 13.30 12.25 -7.70
CA LYS A 225 12.24 12.96 -6.95
C LYS A 225 10.97 12.13 -6.89
N ILE A 226 10.52 11.54 -8.00
CA ILE A 226 9.33 10.67 -8.05
C ILE A 226 9.52 9.47 -7.11
N LYS A 227 10.66 8.77 -7.21
CA LYS A 227 10.97 7.62 -6.34
C LYS A 227 10.90 7.98 -4.85
N ASN A 228 11.36 9.17 -4.46
CA ASN A 228 11.42 9.64 -3.07
C ASN A 228 10.19 10.45 -2.61
N GLU A 229 9.28 10.83 -3.50
CA GLU A 229 8.08 11.56 -3.12
C GLU A 229 7.06 10.58 -2.57
N HIS A 230 6.49 10.86 -1.42
CA HIS A 230 5.46 10.01 -0.84
C HIS A 230 4.09 10.64 -1.00
N SER A 231 3.99 11.97 -1.17
CA SER A 231 2.70 12.63 -1.22
C SER A 231 1.92 12.28 -2.49
N ILE A 232 0.77 11.63 -2.31
CA ILE A 232 -0.15 11.29 -3.40
C ILE A 232 -0.60 12.56 -4.13
N CYS A 233 -0.91 13.64 -3.40
CA CYS A 233 -1.31 14.90 -4.02
C CYS A 233 -0.21 15.47 -4.93
N LYS A 234 1.06 15.43 -4.51
CA LYS A 234 2.16 15.90 -5.36
C LYS A 234 2.42 14.99 -6.55
N LEU A 235 2.29 13.67 -6.37
CA LEU A 235 2.40 12.71 -7.47
C LEU A 235 1.28 12.93 -8.49
N PHE A 236 0.05 13.17 -8.05
CA PHE A 236 -1.04 13.54 -8.95
C PHE A 236 -0.77 14.85 -9.70
N ASN A 237 -0.33 15.90 -9.01
CA ASN A 237 0.01 17.16 -9.70
C ASN A 237 1.12 16.96 -10.75
N CYS A 238 2.08 16.08 -10.48
CA CYS A 238 3.11 15.72 -11.45
C CYS A 238 2.52 14.98 -12.64
N PHE A 239 1.58 14.07 -12.40
CA PHE A 239 0.89 13.31 -13.43
C PHE A 239 0.04 14.22 -14.31
N ASP A 240 -0.80 15.08 -13.70
CA ASP A 240 -1.65 16.03 -14.41
C ASP A 240 -0.81 16.97 -15.30
N HIS A 241 0.32 17.45 -14.80
CA HIS A 241 1.23 18.28 -15.59
C HIS A 241 1.78 17.56 -16.84
N ILE A 242 2.12 16.27 -16.73
CA ILE A 242 2.58 15.48 -17.89
C ILE A 242 1.45 15.30 -18.91
N ILE A 243 0.22 15.06 -18.43
CA ILE A 243 -0.93 14.96 -19.31
C ILE A 243 -1.22 16.30 -20.01
N ASP A 244 -1.17 17.42 -19.29
CA ASP A 244 -1.42 18.74 -19.86
C ASP A 244 -0.43 19.06 -20.99
N ILE A 245 0.86 18.76 -20.78
CA ILE A 245 1.88 18.88 -21.83
C ILE A 245 1.50 18.04 -23.06
N ALA A 246 1.09 16.79 -22.85
CA ALA A 246 0.69 15.92 -23.95
C ALA A 246 -0.56 16.43 -24.67
N LEU A 247 -1.53 16.99 -23.95
CA LEU A 247 -2.77 17.55 -24.52
C LEU A 247 -2.51 18.81 -25.34
N ASP A 248 -1.51 19.62 -24.97
CA ASP A 248 -1.10 20.82 -25.70
C ASP A 248 -0.45 20.47 -27.07
N ASN A 249 0.14 19.28 -27.19
CA ASN A 249 0.73 18.79 -28.44
C ASN A 249 -0.28 18.22 -29.45
N ILE A 250 -1.56 18.11 -29.07
CA ILE A 250 -2.62 17.55 -29.94
C ILE A 250 -3.18 18.65 -30.87
N SER A 251 -3.09 18.46 -32.18
CA SER A 251 -3.69 19.36 -33.17
C SER A 251 -5.22 19.25 -33.22
N GLU A 252 -5.92 20.38 -33.39
CA GLU A 252 -7.40 20.48 -33.38
C GLU A 252 -8.10 19.71 -34.53
N ASP A 253 -7.37 19.28 -35.57
CA ASP A 253 -7.96 18.71 -36.80
C ASP A 253 -8.19 17.18 -36.75
N ASP A 254 -7.86 16.49 -35.66
CA ASP A 254 -8.02 15.04 -35.54
C ASP A 254 -9.30 14.64 -34.80
N GLY A 255 -10.35 14.30 -35.56
CA GLY A 255 -11.69 14.00 -35.02
C GLY A 255 -11.78 12.77 -34.10
N THR A 256 -10.78 11.89 -34.09
CA THR A 256 -10.70 10.74 -33.16
C THR A 256 -10.23 11.18 -31.76
N TYR A 257 -9.58 12.34 -31.66
CA TYR A 257 -8.95 12.86 -30.44
C TYR A 257 -9.80 13.81 -29.62
N GLU A 258 -10.78 14.45 -30.24
CA GLU A 258 -11.75 15.28 -29.51
C GLU A 258 -12.47 14.46 -28.42
N GLU A 259 -12.77 13.18 -28.67
CA GLU A 259 -13.36 12.29 -27.67
C GLU A 259 -12.35 11.91 -26.57
N PHE A 260 -11.10 11.61 -26.94
CA PHE A 260 -10.05 11.29 -25.97
C PHE A 260 -9.69 12.49 -25.07
N LYS A 261 -9.57 13.69 -25.65
CA LYS A 261 -9.31 14.94 -24.93
C LYS A 261 -10.46 15.29 -24.00
N LYS A 262 -11.72 15.16 -24.45
CA LYS A 262 -12.91 15.34 -23.60
C LYS A 262 -12.94 14.35 -22.45
N GLU A 263 -12.65 13.08 -22.72
CA GLU A 263 -12.62 12.04 -21.69
C GLU A 263 -11.47 12.27 -20.69
N THR A 264 -10.30 12.68 -21.17
CA THR A 264 -9.14 13.05 -20.34
C THR A 264 -9.48 14.21 -19.42
N ILE A 265 -10.03 15.31 -19.95
CA ILE A 265 -10.47 16.47 -19.16
C ILE A 265 -11.56 16.06 -18.14
N ARG A 266 -12.50 15.18 -18.54
CA ARG A 266 -13.53 14.66 -17.65
C ARG A 266 -12.89 13.87 -16.49
N LEU A 267 -11.91 13.01 -16.78
CA LEU A 267 -11.20 12.20 -15.79
C LEU A 267 -10.30 13.04 -14.89
N GLN A 268 -9.62 14.07 -15.41
CA GLN A 268 -8.91 15.09 -14.62
C GLN A 268 -9.87 15.80 -13.66
N GLY A 269 -11.03 16.25 -14.15
CA GLY A 269 -12.04 16.90 -13.31
C GLY A 269 -12.62 15.98 -12.22
N GLU A 270 -12.73 14.68 -12.47
CA GLU A 270 -13.03 13.71 -11.41
C GLU A 270 -11.86 13.59 -10.43
N LEU A 271 -10.62 13.53 -10.93
CA LEU A 271 -9.39 13.43 -10.14
C LEU A 271 -9.13 14.65 -9.24
N GLU A 272 -9.47 15.87 -9.66
CA GLU A 272 -9.36 17.06 -8.82
C GLU A 272 -10.31 17.01 -7.61
N LYS A 273 -11.56 16.57 -7.84
CA LYS A 273 -12.52 16.33 -6.74
C LYS A 273 -11.94 15.32 -5.75
N ILE A 274 -11.13 14.40 -6.25
CA ILE A 274 -10.50 13.33 -5.50
C ILE A 274 -9.36 13.82 -4.64
N GLN A 275 -8.45 14.60 -5.21
CA GLN A 275 -7.26 15.12 -4.54
C GLN A 275 -7.63 15.82 -3.22
N LYS A 276 -8.75 16.56 -3.21
CA LYS A 276 -9.26 17.23 -2.00
C LYS A 276 -9.59 16.27 -0.85
N ASN A 277 -10.08 15.06 -1.14
CA ASN A 277 -10.42 14.04 -0.14
C ASN A 277 -9.24 13.10 0.17
N VAL A 278 -8.33 12.89 -0.79
CA VAL A 278 -7.11 12.09 -0.61
C VAL A 278 -6.07 12.82 0.26
N HIS A 279 -6.17 14.14 0.37
CA HIS A 279 -5.32 14.91 1.28
C HIS A 279 -5.37 14.39 2.74
N ASP A 280 -6.54 13.94 3.19
CA ASP A 280 -6.71 13.35 4.52
C ASP A 280 -5.99 12.01 4.63
N LEU A 281 -5.99 11.17 3.59
CA LEU A 281 -5.20 9.93 3.59
C LEU A 281 -3.70 10.22 3.68
N ASP A 282 -3.26 11.19 2.90
CA ASP A 282 -1.84 11.44 2.70
C ASP A 282 -1.21 12.05 3.96
N THR A 283 -1.89 13.02 4.56
CA THR A 283 -1.48 13.67 5.82
C THR A 283 -1.41 12.68 6.98
N ASN A 284 -2.26 11.64 6.95
CA ASN A 284 -2.40 10.68 8.03
C ASN A 284 -1.67 9.35 7.81
N SER A 285 -0.88 9.21 6.73
CA SER A 285 -0.19 7.95 6.40
C SER A 285 0.65 7.36 7.54
N TYR A 286 1.30 8.21 8.34
CA TYR A 286 2.02 7.78 9.55
C TYR A 286 1.07 7.36 10.67
N TYR A 287 -0.01 8.11 10.88
CA TYR A 287 -1.05 7.84 11.85
C TYR A 287 -1.89 6.62 11.50
N TYR A 288 -1.85 6.05 10.30
CA TYR A 288 -2.46 4.74 10.06
C TYR A 288 -1.59 3.58 10.56
N ARG A 289 -0.35 3.85 10.96
CA ARG A 289 0.62 2.84 11.39
C ARG A 289 0.97 2.93 12.87
N PHE A 290 0.96 4.13 13.46
CA PHE A 290 1.36 4.32 14.86
C PHE A 290 0.38 5.25 15.58
N PRO A 291 0.12 5.03 16.89
CA PRO A 291 -0.74 5.88 17.73
C PRO A 291 -0.07 7.18 18.21
N THR A 292 1.16 7.45 17.76
CA THR A 292 1.94 8.63 18.13
C THR A 292 2.38 9.37 16.87
N ASP A 293 2.86 10.61 17.01
CA ASP A 293 3.61 11.32 15.99
C ASP A 293 5.08 10.86 15.94
N ARG A 294 5.89 11.48 15.07
CA ARG A 294 7.32 11.16 14.95
C ARG A 294 8.15 11.60 16.16
N HIS A 295 7.55 12.32 17.10
CA HIS A 295 8.15 12.77 18.34
C HIS A 295 7.65 11.97 19.56
N GLY A 296 6.81 10.95 19.34
CA GLY A 296 6.25 10.10 20.38
C GLY A 296 5.04 10.69 21.11
N ASN A 297 4.49 11.81 20.63
CA ASN A 297 3.27 12.39 21.23
C ASN A 297 2.04 11.64 20.72
N PRO A 298 1.07 11.28 21.58
CA PRO A 298 -0.19 10.69 21.13
C PRO A 298 -0.92 11.59 20.13
N HIS A 299 -1.53 11.01 19.11
CA HIS A 299 -2.45 11.72 18.22
C HIS A 299 -3.87 11.19 18.37
N ASN A 300 -4.85 11.97 17.89
CA ASN A 300 -6.25 11.56 17.88
C ASN A 300 -6.82 11.77 16.49
N ILE A 301 -6.42 10.89 15.57
CA ILE A 301 -6.90 10.94 14.20
C ILE A 301 -8.40 10.61 14.19
N LYS A 302 -9.18 11.40 13.46
CA LYS A 302 -10.58 11.10 13.18
C LYS A 302 -10.70 10.58 11.77
N ILE A 303 -11.21 9.37 11.66
CA ILE A 303 -11.46 8.72 10.39
C ILE A 303 -12.85 9.10 9.93
N ASN A 304 -12.91 9.66 8.71
CA ASN A 304 -14.15 9.87 8.00
C ASN A 304 -14.45 8.64 7.14
N THR A 305 -15.59 7.99 7.39
CA THR A 305 -16.04 6.80 6.67
C THR A 305 -16.39 7.09 5.21
N ASP A 306 -16.85 8.30 4.94
CA ASP A 306 -17.21 8.73 3.59
C ASP A 306 -15.98 8.80 2.71
N VAL A 307 -14.81 9.12 3.31
CA VAL A 307 -13.52 9.12 2.61
C VAL A 307 -13.20 7.71 2.10
N LEU A 308 -13.42 6.65 2.89
CA LEU A 308 -13.16 5.27 2.43
C LEU A 308 -14.05 4.87 1.25
N LYS A 309 -15.36 5.07 1.35
CA LYS A 309 -16.29 4.79 0.23
C LYS A 309 -15.91 5.58 -1.00
N TYR A 310 -15.61 6.86 -0.80
CA TYR A 310 -15.21 7.74 -1.87
C TYR A 310 -13.94 7.24 -2.55
N ILE A 311 -12.86 6.94 -1.82
CA ILE A 311 -11.61 6.40 -2.38
C ILE A 311 -11.85 5.11 -3.15
N LEU A 312 -12.66 4.18 -2.63
CA LEU A 312 -12.96 2.92 -3.34
C LEU A 312 -13.62 3.18 -4.71
N LYS A 313 -14.64 4.04 -4.77
CA LYS A 313 -15.32 4.42 -6.02
C LYS A 313 -14.42 5.18 -6.98
N VAL A 314 -13.64 6.07 -6.42
CA VAL A 314 -12.73 6.96 -7.13
C VAL A 314 -11.67 6.17 -7.82
N ARG A 315 -11.07 5.26 -7.07
CA ARG A 315 -10.02 4.42 -7.57
C ARG A 315 -10.54 3.59 -8.72
N GLU A 316 -11.79 3.13 -8.71
CA GLU A 316 -12.40 2.40 -9.84
C GLU A 316 -12.44 3.26 -11.11
N LYS A 317 -12.79 4.54 -10.94
CA LYS A 317 -13.00 5.50 -12.04
C LYS A 317 -11.70 6.00 -12.64
N VAL A 318 -10.69 6.26 -11.80
CA VAL A 318 -9.40 6.82 -12.27
C VAL A 318 -8.33 5.75 -12.47
N ASP A 319 -8.50 4.51 -11.99
CA ASP A 319 -7.52 3.43 -12.19
C ASP A 319 -7.22 3.21 -13.67
N ALA A 320 -8.27 3.15 -14.50
CA ALA A 320 -8.11 3.00 -15.95
C ALA A 320 -7.39 4.21 -16.55
N TYR A 321 -7.67 5.41 -16.06
CA TYR A 321 -7.01 6.62 -16.48
C TYR A 321 -5.53 6.62 -16.11
N LEU A 322 -5.22 6.31 -14.85
CA LEU A 322 -3.85 6.26 -14.34
C LEU A 322 -3.02 5.21 -15.06
N ILE A 323 -3.59 4.04 -15.38
CA ILE A 323 -2.89 2.97 -16.10
C ILE A 323 -2.75 3.24 -17.59
N PHE A 324 -3.80 3.73 -18.26
CA PHE A 324 -3.82 3.76 -19.72
C PHE A 324 -3.53 5.12 -20.33
N ALA A 325 -3.66 6.23 -19.60
CA ALA A 325 -3.47 7.56 -20.20
C ALA A 325 -2.06 7.72 -20.79
N ILE A 326 -1.01 7.39 -20.03
CA ILE A 326 0.37 7.52 -20.47
C ILE A 326 0.69 6.56 -21.64
N PRO A 327 0.42 5.24 -21.56
CA PRO A 327 0.65 4.33 -22.69
C PRO A 327 -0.10 4.72 -23.96
N VAL A 328 -1.34 5.24 -23.82
CA VAL A 328 -2.13 5.70 -24.97
C VAL A 328 -1.53 6.97 -25.57
N LEU A 329 -1.18 7.96 -24.76
CA LEU A 329 -0.53 9.19 -25.22
C LEU A 329 0.81 8.93 -25.92
N GLN A 330 1.59 7.98 -25.40
CA GLN A 330 2.84 7.52 -26.03
C GLN A 330 2.58 6.79 -27.35
N GLN A 331 1.62 5.85 -27.39
CA GLN A 331 1.28 5.08 -28.59
C GLN A 331 0.94 5.98 -29.78
N TYR A 332 0.34 7.13 -29.52
CA TYR A 332 -0.09 8.07 -30.54
C TYR A 332 0.84 9.27 -30.72
N GLY A 333 1.98 9.29 -30.03
CA GLY A 333 3.01 10.30 -30.23
C GLY A 333 2.60 11.70 -29.80
N PHE A 334 1.77 11.88 -28.77
CA PHE A 334 1.55 13.22 -28.17
C PHE A 334 2.52 13.52 -27.04
N LEU A 335 3.12 12.46 -26.53
CA LEU A 335 4.38 12.51 -25.82
C LEU A 335 5.49 12.25 -26.86
N GLU A 336 5.84 13.26 -27.65
CA GLU A 336 6.89 13.16 -28.69
C GLU A 336 8.31 13.18 -28.09
N CYS A 337 9.17 12.34 -28.65
CA CYS A 337 10.63 12.38 -28.50
C CYS A 337 11.22 13.43 -29.44
N ASP A 338 11.51 14.63 -28.94
CA ASP A 338 12.50 15.49 -29.59
C ASP A 338 13.90 15.06 -29.13
N TYR A 339 14.52 14.16 -29.90
CA TYR A 339 15.98 14.04 -29.91
C TYR A 339 16.51 14.80 -31.13
N GLU A 340 17.16 15.94 -30.88
CA GLU A 340 18.32 16.36 -31.70
C GLU A 340 19.59 15.66 -31.20
#